data_AF-A0A2P2IEZ6-F1
#
_entry.id   AF-A0A2P2IEZ6-F1
#
_cell.length_a   1.000
_cell.length_b   1.000
_cell.length_c   1.000
_cell.angle_alpha   90.00
_cell.angle_beta   90.00
_cell.angle_gamma   90.00
#
_symmetry.space_group_name_H-M   'P 1'
#
loop_
_entity.id
_entity.type
_entity.pdbx_description
1 polymer ?
#
loop_
_entity_poly.entity_id
_entity_poly.type
_entity_poly.pdbx_seq_one_letter_code
_entity_poly.pdbx_strand_id
1 'polypeptide(L)'
;NSDASNENQTTVFVVVQGASQELLKSGVEGEVESLISGEEGHGEQPLLNLLITGSPTAHVFDGDRDVAGLKLQGVWRRPRVGLLHLQEHYRQLKVGWYLKNPEHPVWLCASQHHITVVFSMCRELVCPVSDIERG
;
A
#
# COMPACT_ATOMS: atom_id res chain seq x y z
N ASN A 1 -35.49 3.52 20.56
CA ASN A 1 -35.21 2.88 19.26
C ASN A 1 -33.87 3.37 18.78
N SER A 2 -32.85 2.56 19.03
CA SER A 2 -31.47 2.76 18.60
C SER A 2 -31.37 2.50 17.10
N ASP A 3 -31.07 3.55 16.34
CA ASP A 3 -30.61 3.46 14.96
C ASP A 3 -29.25 2.75 14.95
N ALA A 4 -29.27 1.44 14.69
CA ALA A 4 -28.09 0.71 14.28
C ALA A 4 -28.00 0.85 12.76
N SER A 5 -27.33 1.90 12.30
CA SER A 5 -26.83 2.00 10.94
C SER A 5 -25.91 0.81 10.68
N ASN A 6 -26.45 -0.22 10.05
CA ASN A 6 -25.73 -1.42 9.66
C ASN A 6 -24.79 -1.04 8.50
N GLU A 7 -23.61 -0.51 8.83
CA GLU A 7 -22.53 -0.31 7.86
C GLU A 7 -22.08 -1.68 7.38
N ASN A 8 -22.33 -1.98 6.10
CA ASN A 8 -21.77 -3.15 5.43
C ASN A 8 -20.23 -3.01 5.39
N GLN A 9 -19.54 -3.44 6.46
CA GLN A 9 -18.10 -3.62 6.43
C GLN A 9 -17.76 -4.76 5.48
N THR A 10 -17.24 -4.40 4.31
CA THR A 10 -16.62 -5.36 3.41
C THR A 10 -15.21 -5.62 3.94
N THR A 11 -15.06 -6.66 4.75
CA THR A 11 -13.75 -7.12 5.22
C THR A 11 -13.11 -8.02 4.17
N VAL A 12 -12.05 -7.55 3.52
CA VAL A 12 -11.23 -8.37 2.63
C VAL A 12 -10.28 -9.22 3.49
N PHE A 13 -10.53 -10.53 3.58
CA PHE A 13 -9.60 -11.47 4.19
C PHE A 13 -8.46 -11.77 3.22
N VAL A 14 -7.26 -11.25 3.51
CA VAL A 14 -6.06 -11.64 2.77
C VAL A 14 -5.41 -12.83 3.48
N VAL A 15 -5.53 -14.02 2.90
CA VAL A 15 -4.78 -15.21 3.34
C VAL A 15 -3.43 -15.22 2.63
N VAL A 16 -2.37 -14.75 3.29
CA VAL A 16 -1.00 -14.86 2.77
C VAL A 16 -0.38 -16.15 3.32
N GLN A 17 -0.44 -17.24 2.55
CA GLN A 17 0.20 -18.51 2.91
C GLN A 17 1.50 -18.70 2.10
N GLY A 18 2.62 -18.87 2.81
CA GLY A 18 3.83 -19.55 2.32
C GLY A 18 4.93 -18.71 1.65
N ALA A 19 4.65 -17.61 0.97
CA ALA A 19 5.67 -16.85 0.20
C ALA A 19 6.45 -15.80 1.01
N SER A 20 6.01 -15.51 2.25
CA SER A 20 6.50 -14.38 3.04
C SER A 20 7.94 -14.54 3.56
N GLN A 21 8.36 -15.76 3.93
CA GLN A 21 9.65 -15.98 4.61
C GLN A 21 10.89 -15.76 3.73
N GLU A 22 10.79 -15.96 2.41
CA GLU A 22 11.91 -15.75 1.48
C GLU A 22 12.01 -14.30 1.01
N LEU A 23 10.86 -13.63 0.79
CA LEU A 23 10.81 -12.22 0.40
C LEU A 23 11.28 -11.28 1.53
N LEU A 24 11.03 -11.65 2.79
CA LEU A 24 11.59 -10.98 3.96
C LEU A 24 13.13 -11.06 4.03
N LYS A 25 13.73 -12.12 3.46
CA LYS A 25 15.20 -12.33 3.46
C LYS A 25 15.88 -11.65 2.28
N SER A 26 15.20 -11.47 1.15
CA SER A 26 15.79 -10.91 -0.06
C SER A 26 15.65 -9.39 -0.20
N GLY A 27 14.69 -8.77 0.50
CA GLY A 27 14.31 -7.37 0.25
C GLY A 27 14.90 -6.34 1.20
N VAL A 28 15.56 -6.72 2.30
CA VAL A 28 15.60 -5.86 3.48
C VAL A 28 17.00 -5.78 4.11
N GLU A 29 17.67 -4.65 3.87
CA GLU A 29 18.66 -4.10 4.81
C GLU A 29 17.89 -3.25 5.86
N GLY A 30 17.37 -3.90 6.92
CA GLY A 30 16.72 -3.21 8.06
C GLY A 30 15.44 -3.87 8.54
N GLU A 31 15.47 -4.51 9.71
CA GLU A 31 14.36 -5.14 10.45
C GLU A 31 12.94 -4.85 9.89
N VAL A 32 12.41 -5.73 9.05
CA VAL A 32 10.94 -5.73 8.86
C VAL A 32 10.37 -6.28 10.16
N GLU A 33 9.87 -5.37 11.00
CA GLU A 33 8.91 -5.76 12.03
C GLU A 33 7.77 -6.53 11.33
N SER A 34 7.29 -7.58 11.98
CA SER A 34 6.32 -8.53 11.46
C SER A 34 5.31 -7.93 10.46
N LEU A 35 5.10 -8.58 9.31
CA LEU A 35 4.10 -8.14 8.31
C LEU A 35 2.66 -8.09 8.88
N ILE A 36 2.45 -8.71 10.03
CA ILE A 36 1.19 -8.76 10.75
C ILE A 36 1.44 -8.20 12.15
N SER A 37 0.61 -7.25 12.58
CA SER A 37 0.61 -6.71 13.92
C SER A 37 0.35 -7.81 14.95
N GLY A 38 1.22 -7.93 15.96
CA GLY A 38 1.18 -9.04 16.92
C GLY A 38 -0.03 -9.05 17.86
N GLU A 39 -0.62 -7.88 18.15
CA GLU A 39 -1.73 -7.76 19.11
C GLU A 39 -3.10 -7.86 18.43
N GLU A 40 -3.26 -7.32 17.22
CA GLU A 40 -4.57 -7.21 16.55
C GLU A 40 -4.69 -8.10 15.30
N GLY A 41 -3.59 -8.72 14.84
CA GLY A 41 -3.59 -9.59 13.67
C GLY A 41 -3.84 -8.87 12.33
N HIS A 42 -3.79 -7.53 12.31
CA HIS A 42 -3.95 -6.73 11.10
C HIS A 42 -2.65 -6.67 10.29
N GLY A 43 -2.80 -6.57 8.97
CA GLY A 43 -1.67 -6.45 8.06
C GLY A 43 -1.02 -5.07 8.12
N GLU A 44 0.30 -5.04 8.32
CA GLU A 44 1.09 -3.81 8.34
C GLU A 44 1.35 -3.27 6.92
N GLN A 45 1.82 -2.03 6.82
CA GLN A 45 2.14 -1.40 5.53
C GLN A 45 3.09 -2.23 4.62
N PRO A 46 4.13 -2.91 5.14
CA PRO A 46 4.91 -3.88 4.37
C PRO A 46 4.07 -4.97 3.71
N LEU A 47 3.01 -5.47 4.36
CA LEU A 47 2.13 -6.48 3.78
C LEU A 47 1.35 -5.92 2.60
N LEU A 48 0.80 -4.71 2.73
CA LEU A 48 0.11 -4.04 1.65
C LEU A 48 1.02 -3.83 0.44
N ASN A 49 2.23 -3.33 0.68
CA ASN A 49 3.22 -3.11 -0.37
C ASN A 49 3.67 -4.43 -1.02
N LEU A 50 3.81 -5.51 -0.24
CA LEU A 50 4.09 -6.84 -0.76
C LEU A 50 2.99 -7.30 -1.73
N LEU A 51 1.73 -7.11 -1.36
CA LEU A 51 0.58 -7.54 -2.16
C LEU A 51 0.45 -6.77 -3.47
N ILE A 52 0.72 -5.46 -3.46
CA ILE A 52 0.50 -4.61 -4.64
C ILE A 52 1.75 -4.42 -5.51
N THR A 53 2.95 -4.47 -4.93
CA THR A 53 4.23 -4.22 -5.62
C THR A 53 5.11 -5.47 -5.74
N GLY A 54 4.82 -6.53 -4.97
CA GLY A 54 5.70 -7.70 -4.85
C GLY A 54 6.91 -7.49 -3.94
N SER A 55 7.02 -6.33 -3.27
CA SER A 55 8.12 -6.00 -2.35
C SER A 55 7.59 -5.51 -0.99
N PRO A 56 8.09 -6.03 0.15
CA PRO A 56 7.58 -5.71 1.47
C PRO A 56 8.19 -4.41 2.04
N THR A 57 8.17 -3.31 1.29
CA THR A 57 8.72 -2.03 1.79
C THR A 57 7.80 -1.42 2.84
N ALA A 58 8.36 -0.84 3.91
CA ALA A 58 7.58 -0.18 4.95
C ALA A 58 7.00 1.18 4.52
N HIS A 59 7.54 1.77 3.45
CA HIS A 59 7.25 3.14 3.08
C HIS A 59 6.38 3.24 1.82
N VAL A 60 5.51 4.25 1.81
CA VAL A 60 4.55 4.50 0.72
C VAL A 60 4.99 5.59 -0.25
N PHE A 61 6.18 6.15 -0.10
CA PHE A 61 6.72 7.17 -1.00
C PHE A 61 7.46 6.56 -2.19
N ASP A 62 7.66 7.35 -3.26
CA ASP A 62 8.42 6.91 -4.43
C ASP A 62 9.93 6.95 -4.18
N GLY A 63 10.63 5.95 -4.71
CA GLY A 63 12.09 5.83 -4.66
C GLY A 63 12.64 5.70 -3.24
N ASP A 64 13.97 5.74 -3.11
CA ASP A 64 14.61 5.78 -1.80
C ASP A 64 14.70 7.20 -1.27
N ARG A 65 14.69 7.34 0.05
CA ARG A 65 14.95 8.61 0.75
C ARG A 65 16.10 8.45 1.72
N ASP A 66 16.94 9.47 1.80
CA ASP A 66 17.93 9.60 2.87
C ASP A 66 17.39 10.58 3.91
N VAL A 67 17.19 10.10 5.13
CA VAL A 67 16.75 10.90 6.26
C VAL A 67 17.82 10.84 7.34
N ALA A 68 18.63 11.89 7.42
CA ALA A 68 19.71 12.01 8.40
C ALA A 68 20.71 10.84 8.39
N GLY A 69 21.04 10.30 7.20
CA GLY A 69 21.95 9.17 7.01
C GLY A 69 21.26 7.81 7.05
N LEU A 70 19.95 7.75 7.31
CA LEU A 70 19.15 6.54 7.21
C LEU A 70 18.56 6.43 5.80
N LYS A 71 18.95 5.36 5.08
CA LYS A 71 18.36 5.03 3.78
C LYS A 71 17.05 4.29 3.99
N LEU A 72 15.96 4.92 3.58
CA LEU A 72 14.61 4.40 3.66
C LEU A 72 14.16 3.97 2.27
N GLN A 73 13.82 2.70 2.11
CA GLN A 73 13.35 2.17 0.83
C GLN A 73 11.87 2.43 0.60
N GLY A 74 11.55 3.11 -0.49
CA GLY A 74 10.17 3.33 -0.94
C GLY A 74 9.79 2.43 -2.10
N VAL A 75 8.74 2.84 -2.81
CA VAL A 75 8.21 2.14 -3.97
C VAL A 75 8.95 2.60 -5.22
N TRP A 76 9.54 1.65 -5.94
CA TRP A 76 10.37 1.95 -7.12
C TRP A 76 9.65 1.81 -8.45
N ARG A 77 8.44 1.23 -8.45
CA ARG A 77 7.70 0.92 -9.66
C ARG A 77 6.22 1.15 -9.45
N ARG A 78 5.59 1.61 -10.52
CA ARG A 78 4.14 1.78 -10.59
C ARG A 78 3.45 0.41 -10.58
N PRO A 79 2.62 0.11 -9.57
CA PRO A 79 1.92 -1.17 -9.52
C PRO A 79 0.70 -1.19 -10.45
N ARG A 80 0.16 -2.39 -10.68
CA ARG A 80 -1.11 -2.57 -11.40
C ARG A 80 -2.31 -2.07 -10.62
N VAL A 81 -2.27 -2.21 -9.30
CA VAL A 81 -3.27 -1.76 -8.34
C VAL A 81 -2.62 -0.75 -7.41
N GLY A 82 -3.25 0.40 -7.23
CA GLY A 82 -2.73 1.50 -6.43
C GLY A 82 -3.03 1.33 -4.95
N LEU A 83 -2.54 2.29 -4.16
CA LEU A 83 -2.87 2.43 -2.74
C LEU A 83 -3.22 3.89 -2.46
N LEU A 84 -4.37 4.08 -1.82
CA LEU A 84 -4.79 5.31 -1.16
C LEU A 84 -4.80 5.04 0.35
N HIS A 85 -4.34 6.00 1.14
CA HIS A 85 -4.19 5.81 2.57
C HIS A 85 -4.92 6.92 3.32
N LEU A 86 -5.80 6.57 4.25
CA LEU A 86 -6.59 7.53 5.02
C LEU A 86 -5.70 8.48 5.85
N GLN A 87 -4.57 7.99 6.32
CA GLN A 87 -3.56 8.74 7.06
C GLN A 87 -2.90 9.84 6.20
N GLU A 88 -2.94 9.75 4.86
CA GLU A 88 -2.58 10.87 3.98
C GLU A 88 -3.58 12.02 4.11
N HIS A 89 -4.88 11.73 4.20
CA HIS A 89 -5.92 12.74 4.45
C HIS A 89 -5.70 13.44 5.80
N TYR A 90 -5.31 12.69 6.83
CA TYR A 90 -4.92 13.23 8.13
C TYR A 90 -3.54 13.89 8.16
N ARG A 91 -2.84 13.97 7.02
CA ARG A 91 -1.50 14.57 6.87
C ARG A 91 -0.41 13.92 7.72
N GLN A 92 -0.60 12.66 8.13
CA GLN A 92 0.36 11.90 8.93
C GLN A 92 1.43 11.24 8.05
N LEU A 93 1.11 10.98 6.78
CA LEU A 93 2.05 10.49 5.79
C LEU A 93 1.80 11.13 4.43
N LYS A 94 2.70 10.90 3.47
CA LYS A 94 2.52 11.31 2.07
C LYS A 94 2.73 10.11 1.16
N VAL A 95 1.67 9.71 0.46
CA VAL A 95 1.73 8.61 -0.51
C VAL A 95 2.43 9.11 -1.77
N GLY A 96 3.29 8.24 -2.32
CA GLY A 96 3.99 8.45 -3.57
C GLY A 96 3.05 8.52 -4.76
N TRP A 97 3.53 9.12 -5.83
CA TRP A 97 2.85 9.18 -7.10
C TRP A 97 2.63 7.79 -7.70
N TYR A 98 3.59 6.86 -7.58
CA TYR A 98 3.43 5.51 -8.15
C TYR A 98 2.21 4.79 -7.58
N LEU A 99 2.03 4.83 -6.26
CA LEU A 99 0.90 4.19 -5.60
C LEU A 99 -0.43 4.90 -5.87
N LYS A 100 -0.42 6.24 -6.01
CA LYS A 100 -1.62 7.00 -6.36
C LYS A 100 -2.02 6.85 -7.82
N ASN A 101 -1.06 6.57 -8.68
CA ASN A 101 -1.25 6.50 -10.12
C ASN A 101 -0.92 5.10 -10.69
N PRO A 102 -1.70 4.06 -10.35
CA PRO A 102 -1.46 2.69 -10.82
C PRO A 102 -1.68 2.52 -12.34
N GLU A 103 -1.34 1.35 -12.88
CA GLU A 103 -1.60 1.02 -14.29
C GLU A 103 -3.09 0.84 -14.63
N HIS A 104 -3.89 0.43 -13.65
CA HIS A 104 -5.33 0.27 -13.81
C HIS A 104 -6.04 1.14 -12.78
N PRO A 105 -7.22 1.71 -13.09
CA PRO A 105 -8.02 2.51 -12.16
C PRO A 105 -8.68 1.63 -11.07
N VAL A 106 -7.83 0.97 -10.28
CA VAL A 106 -8.14 0.11 -9.15
C VAL A 106 -7.16 0.46 -8.04
N TRP A 107 -7.68 0.74 -6.86
CA TRP A 107 -6.90 1.09 -5.67
C TRP A 107 -7.37 0.28 -4.48
N LEU A 108 -6.42 -0.12 -3.65
CA LEU A 108 -6.71 -0.38 -2.25
C LEU A 108 -6.84 0.96 -1.53
N CYS A 109 -7.89 1.11 -0.73
CA CYS A 109 -8.03 2.21 0.21
C CYS A 109 -7.84 1.65 1.62
N ALA A 110 -6.75 2.04 2.27
CA ALA A 110 -6.36 1.56 3.58
C ALA A 110 -6.64 2.60 4.67
N SER A 111 -7.20 2.16 5.78
CA SER A 111 -7.23 2.87 7.07
C SER A 111 -6.34 2.12 8.07
N GLN A 112 -6.38 2.52 9.34
CA GLN A 112 -5.67 1.81 10.40
C GLN A 112 -6.15 0.35 10.58
N HIS A 113 -7.44 0.08 10.37
CA HIS A 113 -8.01 -1.24 10.67
C HIS A 113 -8.72 -1.88 9.48
N HIS A 114 -9.01 -1.14 8.41
CA HIS A 114 -9.84 -1.61 7.30
C HIS A 114 -9.16 -1.35 5.96
N ILE A 115 -9.32 -2.30 5.05
CA ILE A 115 -8.85 -2.19 3.67
C ILE A 115 -10.06 -2.48 2.77
N THR A 116 -10.34 -1.55 1.87
CA THR A 116 -11.40 -1.70 0.87
C THR A 116 -10.84 -1.50 -0.54
N VAL A 117 -11.55 -1.98 -1.55
CA VAL A 117 -11.19 -1.80 -2.96
C VAL A 117 -12.07 -0.71 -3.55
N VAL A 118 -11.44 0.27 -4.20
CA VAL A 118 -12.11 1.28 -5.01
C VAL A 118 -11.65 1.12 -6.45
N PHE A 119 -12.58 1.11 -7.39
CA PHE A 119 -12.27 1.00 -8.82
C PHE A 119 -13.18 1.88 -9.65
N SER A 120 -12.74 2.16 -10.88
CA SER A 120 -13.51 2.90 -11.88
C SER A 120 -13.27 2.31 -13.27
N MET A 121 -14.22 2.50 -14.18
CA MET A 121 -14.03 2.18 -15.59
C MET A 121 -13.35 3.33 -16.36
N CYS A 122 -13.20 4.50 -15.74
CA CYS A 122 -12.57 5.66 -16.35
C CYS A 122 -11.04 5.52 -16.31
N ARG A 123 -10.42 5.24 -17.46
CA ARG A 123 -8.96 5.08 -17.57
C ARG A 123 -8.19 6.40 -17.44
N GLU A 124 -8.86 7.53 -17.57
CA GLU A 124 -8.26 8.87 -17.44
C GLU A 124 -7.93 9.24 -15.99
N LEU A 125 -8.43 8.47 -15.02
CA LEU A 125 -8.09 8.64 -13.60
C LEU A 125 -6.65 8.21 -13.27
N VAL A 126 -5.94 7.60 -14.22
CA VAL A 126 -4.53 7.23 -14.09
C VAL A 126 -3.74 7.79 -15.27
N CYS A 127 -2.51 8.24 -15.03
CA CYS A 127 -1.63 8.69 -16.10
C CYS A 127 -1.32 7.54 -17.07
N PRO A 128 -1.42 7.78 -18.39
CA PRO A 128 -1.02 6.82 -19.40
C PRO A 128 0.44 6.40 -19.24
N VAL A 129 0.77 5.20 -19.73
CA VAL A 129 2.17 4.70 -19.73
C VAL A 129 3.09 5.62 -20.55
N SER A 130 2.58 6.27 -21.60
CA SER A 130 3.32 7.18 -22.46
C SER A 130 3.83 8.45 -21.77
N ASP A 131 3.24 8.84 -20.64
CA ASP A 131 3.60 10.07 -19.92
C ASP A 131 4.55 9.80 -18.74
N ILE A 132 4.89 8.53 -18.48
CA ILE A 132 5.82 8.13 -17.41
C ILE A 132 7.27 8.51 -17.76
N GLU A 133 7.67 8.37 -19.03
CA GLU A 133 9.05 8.60 -19.49
C GLU A 133 9.42 10.10 -19.65
N ARG A 134 8.49 11.00 -19.32
CA ARG A 134 8.65 12.45 -19.42
C ARG A 134 8.96 13.15 -18.09
N GLY A 135 9.09 12.39 -17.00
CA GLY A 135 9.36 12.87 -15.64
C GLY A 135 10.80 12.69 -15.21
#